data_AF-A0A238U825-F1
#
_entry.id   AF-A0A238U825-F1
#
_cell.length_a   1.000
_cell.length_b   1.000
_cell.length_c   1.000
_cell.angle_alpha   90.00
_cell.angle_beta   90.00
_cell.angle_gamma   90.00
#
_symmetry.space_group_name_H-M   'P 1'
#
loop_
_entity.id
_entity.type
_entity.pdbx_description
1 polymer ?
#
loop_
_entity_poly.entity_id
_entity_poly.type
_entity_poly.pdbx_seq_one_letter_code
_entity_poly.pdbx_strand_id
1 'polypeptide(L)'
;MKTKIILITILSLLTFTSYGQNSKEKEPKSTTTNFELKTSSIEKLHTFNWNALKEIFKENDDDQEITIGFIYENKAQIDDTKVKIDNFEIKLSGKTSDLDKMTKKLKKSFDKLEEFKNKN
;
A
#
# COMPACT_ATOMS: atom_id res chain seq x y z
N MET A 1 -12.22 -40.04 -60.20
CA MET A 1 -12.32 -38.66 -59.65
C MET A 1 -13.11 -38.58 -58.33
N LYS A 2 -14.17 -39.39 -58.15
CA LYS A 2 -15.06 -39.33 -56.97
C LYS A 2 -14.40 -39.73 -55.63
N THR A 3 -13.48 -40.69 -55.61
CA THR A 3 -12.77 -41.14 -54.40
C THR A 3 -11.74 -40.13 -53.88
N LYS A 4 -11.16 -39.31 -54.76
CA LYS A 4 -10.21 -38.25 -54.38
C LYS A 4 -10.89 -37.09 -53.67
N ILE A 5 -12.15 -36.80 -54.01
CA ILE A 5 -12.96 -35.75 -53.36
C ILE A 5 -13.33 -36.18 -51.94
N ILE A 6 -13.68 -37.45 -51.74
CA ILE A 6 -14.04 -37.99 -50.42
C ILE A 6 -12.86 -37.92 -49.43
N LEU A 7 -11.62 -38.17 -49.91
CA LEU A 7 -10.42 -38.09 -49.07
C LEU A 7 -10.14 -36.65 -48.59
N ILE A 8 -10.39 -35.67 -49.44
CA ILE A 8 -10.17 -34.24 -49.14
C ILE A 8 -11.17 -33.76 -48.08
N THR A 9 -12.43 -34.22 -48.14
CA THR A 9 -13.47 -33.86 -47.17
C THR A 9 -13.19 -34.41 -45.77
N ILE A 10 -12.60 -35.61 -45.67
CA ILE A 10 -12.24 -36.22 -44.38
C ILE A 10 -11.04 -35.51 -43.73
N LEU A 11 -10.10 -35.01 -44.54
CA LEU A 11 -8.91 -34.31 -44.05
C LEU A 11 -9.24 -32.92 -43.46
N SER A 12 -10.31 -32.28 -43.93
CA SER A 12 -10.76 -30.97 -43.41
C SER A 12 -11.45 -31.00 -42.05
N LEU A 13 -11.75 -32.19 -41.49
CA LEU A 13 -12.49 -32.33 -40.22
C LEU A 13 -11.59 -32.42 -38.97
N LEU A 14 -10.26 -32.35 -39.11
CA LEU A 14 -9.31 -32.54 -38.01
C LEU A 14 -8.81 -31.25 -37.33
N THR A 15 -9.30 -30.07 -37.69
CA THR A 15 -8.81 -28.81 -37.12
C THR A 15 -9.67 -28.32 -35.94
N PHE A 16 -9.78 -29.13 -34.88
CA PHE A 16 -10.15 -28.62 -33.57
C PHE A 16 -8.88 -28.46 -32.73
N THR A 17 -8.16 -27.36 -32.97
CA THR A 17 -7.10 -26.93 -32.06
C THR A 17 -7.77 -26.38 -30.81
N SER A 18 -7.84 -27.19 -29.76
CA SER A 18 -8.19 -26.75 -28.41
C SER A 18 -7.10 -25.76 -27.95
N TYR A 19 -7.39 -24.46 -28.04
CA TYR A 19 -6.60 -23.44 -27.35
C TYR A 19 -6.94 -23.54 -25.86
N GLY A 20 -6.24 -24.44 -25.16
CA GLY A 20 -6.18 -24.43 -23.71
C GLY A 20 -5.39 -23.21 -23.27
N GLN A 21 -6.07 -22.09 -23.07
CA GLN A 21 -5.47 -20.89 -22.48
C GLN A 21 -5.19 -21.18 -21.00
N ASN A 22 -4.08 -21.89 -20.75
CA ASN A 22 -3.47 -22.01 -19.42
C ASN A 22 -2.74 -20.71 -19.09
N SER A 23 -3.43 -19.56 -19.15
CA SER A 23 -3.06 -18.49 -18.25
C SER A 23 -3.50 -18.97 -16.89
N LYS A 24 -2.54 -19.46 -16.08
CA LYS A 24 -2.73 -19.42 -14.63
C LYS A 24 -3.13 -17.98 -14.36
N GLU A 25 -4.41 -17.71 -14.12
CA GLU A 25 -4.83 -16.46 -13.52
C GLU A 25 -4.00 -16.38 -12.24
N LYS A 26 -2.94 -15.58 -12.29
CA LYS A 26 -2.34 -15.09 -11.05
C LYS A 26 -3.51 -14.36 -10.42
N GLU A 27 -3.99 -14.86 -9.29
CA GLU A 27 -4.98 -14.12 -8.52
C GLU A 27 -4.52 -12.66 -8.46
N PRO A 28 -5.44 -11.70 -8.66
CA PRO A 28 -5.06 -10.30 -8.64
C PRO A 28 -4.43 -10.00 -7.28
N LYS A 29 -3.10 -9.84 -7.28
CA LYS A 29 -2.36 -9.39 -6.10
C LYS A 29 -2.85 -7.98 -5.81
N SER A 30 -3.67 -7.84 -4.78
CA SER A 30 -4.11 -6.55 -4.30
C SER A 30 -2.92 -5.87 -3.62
N THR A 31 -2.32 -4.89 -4.28
CA THR A 31 -1.21 -4.12 -3.72
C THR A 31 -1.72 -2.83 -3.09
N THR A 32 -1.10 -2.41 -1.98
CA THR A 32 -1.48 -1.19 -1.27
C THR A 32 -0.50 -0.09 -1.64
N THR A 33 -0.97 1.02 -2.20
CA THR A 33 -0.10 2.16 -2.58
C THR A 33 -0.15 3.30 -1.59
N ASN A 34 -1.19 3.39 -0.76
CA ASN A 34 -1.35 4.45 0.22
C ASN A 34 -1.86 3.90 1.55
N PHE A 35 -1.23 4.31 2.64
CA PHE A 35 -1.69 4.10 3.99
C PHE A 35 -1.78 5.44 4.71
N GLU A 36 -2.96 5.77 5.23
CA GLU A 36 -3.17 6.99 6.00
C GLU A 36 -3.83 6.68 7.34
N LEU A 37 -3.22 7.15 8.43
CA LEU A 37 -3.80 7.11 9.77
C LEU A 37 -4.21 8.51 10.19
N LYS A 38 -5.51 8.71 10.37
CA LYS A 38 -6.11 9.95 10.86
C LYS A 38 -6.51 9.80 12.33
N THR A 39 -6.05 10.71 13.19
CA THR A 39 -6.31 10.63 14.64
C THR A 39 -6.35 12.01 15.28
N SER A 40 -7.08 12.15 16.38
CA SER A 40 -7.06 13.32 17.25
C SER A 40 -6.29 13.10 18.55
N SER A 41 -5.61 11.96 18.68
CA SER A 41 -4.79 11.60 19.84
C SER A 41 -3.34 11.43 19.42
N ILE A 42 -2.46 12.24 20.00
CA ILE A 42 -1.01 12.16 19.82
C ILE A 42 -0.47 10.83 20.39
N GLU A 43 -1.04 10.34 21.49
CA GLU A 43 -0.65 9.06 22.09
C GLU A 43 -0.87 7.89 21.12
N LYS A 44 -1.91 7.94 20.29
CA LYS A 44 -2.15 6.93 19.25
C LYS A 44 -1.11 6.96 18.14
N LEU A 45 -0.51 8.12 17.85
CA LEU A 45 0.58 8.22 16.88
C LEU A 45 1.86 7.59 17.44
N HIS A 46 2.14 7.81 18.72
CA HIS A 46 3.31 7.26 19.38
C HIS A 46 3.22 5.74 19.60
N THR A 47 2.05 5.25 20.00
CA THR A 47 1.80 3.81 20.24
C THR A 47 1.45 3.03 18.98
N PHE A 48 1.55 3.64 17.80
CA PHE A 48 1.29 2.98 16.53
C PHE A 48 2.17 1.74 16.35
N ASN A 49 1.54 0.62 15.99
CA ASN A 49 2.25 -0.62 15.71
C ASN A 49 2.93 -0.56 14.33
N TRP A 50 4.18 -0.10 14.31
CA TRP A 50 4.98 0.02 13.08
C TRP A 50 5.15 -1.29 12.29
N ASN A 51 5.06 -2.46 12.94
CA ASN A 51 5.12 -3.74 12.25
C ASN A 51 3.89 -3.96 11.35
N ALA A 52 2.76 -3.30 11.63
CA ALA A 52 1.57 -3.38 10.78
C ALA A 52 1.84 -2.85 9.36
N LEU A 53 2.76 -1.88 9.20
CA LEU A 53 3.13 -1.39 7.86
C LEU A 53 3.78 -2.49 7.01
N LYS A 54 4.55 -3.39 7.62
CA LYS A 54 5.17 -4.52 6.90
C LYS A 54 4.10 -5.46 6.36
N GLU A 55 3.07 -5.74 7.14
CA GLU A 55 1.95 -6.58 6.70
C GLU A 55 1.13 -5.89 5.59
N ILE A 56 0.88 -4.59 5.72
CA ILE A 56 0.09 -3.81 4.74
C ILE A 56 0.75 -3.78 3.36
N PHE A 57 2.08 -3.69 3.31
CA PHE A 57 2.85 -3.59 2.07
C PHE A 57 3.52 -4.91 1.67
N LYS A 58 3.24 -6.01 2.35
CA LYS A 58 3.90 -7.31 2.15
C LYS A 58 3.76 -7.86 0.73
N GLU A 59 2.60 -7.64 0.11
CA GLU A 59 2.29 -8.15 -1.22
C GLU A 59 2.77 -7.22 -2.35
N ASN A 60 3.35 -6.07 -2.00
CA ASN A 60 3.86 -5.11 -2.98
C ASN A 60 5.20 -5.55 -3.55
N ASP A 61 5.45 -5.21 -4.81
CA ASP A 61 6.78 -5.32 -5.41
C ASP A 61 7.73 -4.26 -4.82
N ASP A 62 9.03 -4.60 -4.76
CA ASP A 62 10.08 -3.79 -4.12
C ASP A 62 10.25 -2.40 -4.74
N ASP A 63 9.95 -2.26 -6.03
CA ASP A 63 10.05 -1.02 -6.80
C ASP A 63 8.73 -0.24 -6.84
N GLN A 64 7.64 -0.80 -6.30
CA GLN A 64 6.34 -0.13 -6.24
C GLN A 64 6.43 1.10 -5.33
N GLU A 65 5.90 2.22 -5.81
CA GLU A 65 5.81 3.45 -5.02
C GLU A 65 4.68 3.33 -3.99
N ILE A 66 4.99 3.66 -2.73
CA ILE A 66 4.07 3.65 -1.60
C ILE A 66 4.10 4.99 -0.86
N THR A 67 2.98 5.36 -0.26
CA THR A 67 2.87 6.55 0.60
C THR A 67 2.34 6.16 1.98
N ILE A 68 2.99 6.70 3.01
CA ILE A 68 2.59 6.55 4.41
C ILE A 68 2.30 7.95 4.95
N GLY A 69 1.05 8.18 5.37
CA GLY A 69 0.56 9.43 5.91
C GLY A 69 0.02 9.31 7.33
N PHE A 70 0.30 10.31 8.16
CA PHE A 70 -0.29 10.47 9.47
C PHE A 70 -0.88 11.88 9.59
N ILE A 71 -2.16 11.96 9.93
CA ILE A 71 -2.91 13.20 10.04
C ILE A 71 -3.38 13.35 11.48
N TYR A 72 -2.92 14.42 12.15
CA TYR A 72 -3.38 14.82 13.46
C TYR A 72 -4.39 15.96 13.36
N GLU A 73 -5.57 15.76 13.94
CA GLU A 73 -6.59 16.79 14.08
C GLU A 73 -6.83 17.11 15.56
N ASN A 74 -6.47 18.32 15.98
CA ASN A 74 -6.80 18.84 17.28
C ASN A 74 -8.29 19.19 17.35
N LYS A 75 -9.04 18.44 18.17
CA LYS A 75 -10.48 18.64 18.40
C LYS A 75 -10.79 19.47 19.65
N ALA A 76 -9.79 19.91 20.41
CA ALA A 76 -10.02 20.73 21.59
C ALA A 76 -10.49 22.14 21.17
N GLN A 77 -11.49 22.68 21.87
CA GLN A 77 -11.88 24.08 21.68
C GLN A 77 -10.66 24.99 21.89
N ILE A 78 -10.55 25.99 21.01
CA ILE A 78 -9.50 27.00 21.00
C ILE A 78 -9.57 27.71 22.35
N ASP A 79 -8.53 27.52 23.14
CA ASP A 79 -8.32 28.21 24.41
C ASP A 79 -6.85 28.60 24.31
N ASP A 80 -6.63 29.89 24.02
CA ASP A 80 -5.38 30.49 23.55
C ASP A 80 -4.29 30.54 24.65
N THR A 81 -4.61 30.05 25.85
CA THR A 81 -3.80 30.19 27.06
C THR A 81 -2.81 29.04 27.30
N LYS A 82 -2.86 27.96 26.52
CA LYS A 82 -1.93 26.82 26.65
C LYS A 82 -1.25 26.51 25.31
N VAL A 83 0.06 26.24 25.35
CA VAL A 83 0.81 25.71 24.21
C VAL A 83 0.14 24.39 23.78
N LYS A 84 -0.46 24.39 22.60
CA LYS A 84 -1.15 23.24 22.01
C LYS A 84 -0.45 22.86 20.71
N ILE A 85 -0.51 21.58 20.38
CA ILE A 85 -0.07 21.08 19.07
C ILE A 85 -1.20 21.35 18.08
N ASP A 86 -0.89 22.08 17.02
CA ASP A 86 -1.82 22.36 15.92
C ASP A 86 -2.06 21.13 15.04
N ASN A 87 -3.06 21.21 14.18
CA ASN A 87 -3.30 20.21 13.14
C ASN A 87 -2.04 20.05 12.30
N PHE A 88 -1.61 18.80 12.09
CA PHE A 88 -0.45 18.52 11.27
C PHE A 88 -0.66 17.27 10.43
N GLU A 89 0.03 17.23 9.30
CA GLU A 89 0.07 16.09 8.40
C GLU A 89 1.53 15.77 8.09
N ILE A 90 1.91 14.51 8.26
CA ILE A 90 3.22 14.00 7.90
C ILE A 90 3.01 12.90 6.86
N LYS A 91 3.46 13.14 5.64
CA LYS A 91 3.45 12.18 4.54
C LYS A 91 4.86 11.88 4.07
N LEU A 92 5.13 10.61 3.82
CA LEU A 92 6.38 10.15 3.25
C LEU A 92 6.09 9.15 2.15
N SER A 93 6.65 9.40 0.97
CA SER A 93 6.55 8.52 -0.19
C SER A 93 7.92 7.97 -0.56
N GLY A 94 7.93 6.78 -1.14
CA GLY A 94 9.10 6.10 -1.64
C GLY A 94 8.78 4.69 -2.10
N LYS A 95 9.79 3.93 -2.49
CA LYS A 95 9.63 2.54 -2.91
C LYS A 95 9.32 1.62 -1.73
N THR A 96 8.63 0.51 -1.98
CA THR A 96 8.41 -0.55 -0.96
C THR A 96 9.72 -1.02 -0.34
N SER A 97 10.79 -1.14 -1.14
CA SER A 97 12.14 -1.47 -0.67
C SER A 97 12.72 -0.45 0.34
N ASP A 98 12.23 0.79 0.36
CA ASP A 98 12.60 1.82 1.33
C ASP A 98 11.72 1.82 2.59
N LEU A 99 10.76 0.89 2.73
CA LEU A 99 9.78 0.87 3.82
C LEU A 99 10.40 0.96 5.22
N ASP A 100 11.46 0.20 5.49
CA ASP A 100 12.14 0.23 6.79
C ASP A 100 12.80 1.59 7.06
N LYS A 101 13.35 2.22 6.04
CA LYS A 101 13.97 3.56 6.13
C LYS A 101 12.90 4.63 6.32
N MET A 102 11.78 4.52 5.61
CA MET A 102 10.63 5.41 5.74
C MET A 102 10.04 5.32 7.16
N THR A 103 9.82 4.10 7.65
CA THR A 103 9.34 3.81 8.99
C THR A 103 10.25 4.42 10.07
N LYS A 104 11.57 4.24 9.96
CA LYS A 104 12.55 4.83 10.88
C LYS A 104 12.51 6.37 10.89
N LYS A 105 12.36 7.00 9.72
CA LYS A 105 12.25 8.45 9.60
C LYS A 105 10.98 8.96 10.27
N LEU A 106 9.84 8.32 10.02
CA LEU A 106 8.55 8.69 10.61
C LEU A 106 8.58 8.53 12.14
N LYS A 107 9.10 7.40 12.64
CA LYS A 107 9.30 7.19 14.08
C LYS A 107 10.13 8.30 14.72
N LYS A 108 11.29 8.62 14.12
CA LYS A 108 12.16 9.70 14.61
C LYS A 108 11.46 11.08 14.60
N SER A 109 10.58 11.33 13.64
CA SER A 109 9.78 12.57 13.63
C SER A 109 8.81 12.62 14.80
N PHE A 110 8.15 11.50 15.13
CA PHE A 110 7.25 11.43 16.29
C PHE A 110 7.98 11.51 17.63
N ASP A 111 9.13 10.85 17.76
CA ASP A 111 9.96 10.94 18.98
C ASP A 111 10.36 12.41 19.27
N LYS A 112 10.70 13.17 18.23
CA LYS A 112 11.01 14.60 18.35
C LYS A 112 9.80 15.44 18.76
N LEU A 113 8.61 15.13 18.25
CA LEU A 113 7.38 15.84 18.64
C LEU A 113 7.08 15.68 20.13
N GLU A 114 7.39 14.52 20.71
CA GLU A 114 7.26 14.28 22.15
C GLU A 114 8.29 15.06 22.97
N GLU A 115 9.54 15.15 22.52
CA GLU A 115 10.56 15.98 23.17
C GLU A 115 10.13 17.46 23.28
N PHE A 116 9.46 18.00 22.26
CA PHE A 116 8.92 19.36 22.31
C PHE A 116 7.75 19.51 23.27
N LYS A 117 6.91 18.48 23.42
CA LYS A 117 5.81 18.48 24.41
C LYS A 117 6.31 18.47 25.85
N ASN A 118 7.43 17.79 26.12
CA ASN A 118 7.98 17.65 27.48
C ASN A 118 8.91 18.80 27.92
N LYS A 119 9.29 19.70 27.00
CA LYS A 119 10.14 20.87 27.28
C LYS A 119 9.37 22.17 27.56
N ASN A 120 8.06 22.19 27.29
CA ASN A 120 7.15 23.30 27.56
C ASN A 120 6.12 22.91 28.63
#